data_AF-A0A3A5V644-F1
#
_entry.id   AF-A0A3A5V644-F1
#
_cell.length_a   1.000
_cell.length_b   1.000
_cell.length_c   1.000
_cell.angle_alpha   90.00
_cell.angle_beta   90.00
_cell.angle_gamma   90.00
#
_symmetry.space_group_name_H-M   'P 1'
#
loop_
_entity.id
_entity.type
_entity.pdbx_description
1 polymer ?
#
loop_
_entity_poly.entity_id
_entity_poly.type
_entity_poly.pdbx_seq_one_letter_code
_entity_poly.pdbx_strand_id
1 'polypeptide(L)'
;DGELIETVEPGVIRFDTKSRSEVDRISMWHGDIVVIMDGTQARSLMEGSDLVRIMVYDLPGIHLVWGGWTLMLLASLTIWLRREDPTD
;
A
#
# COMPACT_ATOMS: atom_id res chain seq x y z
N ASP A 1 1.77 19.88 15.73
CA ASP A 1 2.63 20.22 14.57
C ASP A 1 2.67 19.03 13.64
N GLY A 2 1.90 19.09 12.55
CA GLY A 2 1.80 17.98 11.60
C GLY A 2 2.95 18.05 10.59
N GLU A 3 3.83 17.06 10.62
CA GLU A 3 4.86 16.88 9.59
C GLU A 3 4.21 16.35 8.31
N LEU A 4 4.50 16.98 7.17
CA LEU A 4 4.02 16.51 5.86
C LEU A 4 4.73 15.20 5.54
N ILE A 5 4.00 14.09 5.57
CA ILE A 5 4.58 12.78 5.26
C ILE A 5 4.72 12.59 3.75
N GLU A 6 3.65 12.89 2.98
CA GLU A 6 3.65 12.77 1.51
C GLU A 6 2.45 13.50 0.87
N THR A 7 2.49 13.70 -0.45
CA THR A 7 1.38 14.24 -1.26
C THR A 7 0.82 13.13 -2.15
N VAL A 8 -0.50 12.96 -2.15
CA VAL A 8 -1.23 11.96 -2.95
C VAL A 8 -2.18 12.65 -3.92
N GLU A 9 -2.35 12.04 -5.09
CA GLU A 9 -3.24 12.55 -6.15
C GLU A 9 -4.30 11.48 -6.53
N PRO A 10 -5.16 11.07 -5.58
CA PRO A 10 -6.21 10.11 -5.90
C PRO A 10 -7.24 10.75 -6.83
N GLY A 11 -7.48 10.12 -7.97
CA GLY A 11 -8.39 10.61 -9.01
C GLY A 11 -9.66 9.78 -9.20
N VAL A 12 -10.34 10.06 -10.31
CA VAL A 12 -11.45 9.27 -10.82
C VAL A 12 -11.26 9.10 -12.31
N ILE A 13 -10.96 7.87 -12.73
CA ILE A 13 -10.77 7.57 -14.15
C ILE A 13 -12.14 7.39 -14.79
N ARG A 14 -12.49 8.32 -15.68
CA ARG A 14 -13.72 8.26 -16.48
C ARG A 14 -13.43 7.55 -17.80
N PHE A 15 -13.88 6.31 -17.92
CA PHE A 15 -14.01 5.63 -19.21
C PHE A 15 -15.48 5.70 -19.62
N ASP A 16 -15.79 6.65 -20.51
CA ASP A 16 -17.14 6.80 -21.08
C ASP A 16 -18.24 7.03 -19.99
N THR A 17 -19.39 6.37 -20.09
CA THR A 17 -20.57 6.51 -19.20
C THR A 17 -20.41 5.94 -17.78
N LYS A 18 -19.26 5.33 -17.45
CA LYS A 18 -19.00 4.76 -16.12
C LYS A 18 -17.71 5.32 -15.51
N SER A 19 -17.80 5.90 -14.32
CA SER A 19 -16.61 6.31 -13.54
C SER A 19 -16.09 5.15 -12.69
N ARG A 20 -14.77 5.00 -12.59
CA ARG A 20 -14.12 4.15 -11.59
C ARG A 20 -13.29 5.00 -10.63
N SER A 21 -13.33 4.66 -9.35
CA SER A 21 -12.45 5.24 -8.34
C SER A 21 -10.99 4.88 -8.64
N GLU A 22 -10.10 5.86 -8.58
CA GLU A 22 -8.67 5.61 -8.57
C GLU A 22 -8.22 5.37 -7.13
N VAL A 23 -7.24 4.49 -6.97
CA VAL A 23 -6.64 4.15 -5.68
C VAL A 23 -5.22 4.64 -5.73
N ASP A 24 -4.88 5.56 -4.84
CA ASP A 24 -3.49 5.99 -4.65
C ASP A 24 -2.93 5.39 -3.36
N ARG A 25 -1.63 5.08 -3.37
CA ARG A 25 -0.97 4.34 -2.28
C ARG A 25 0.35 4.99 -1.94
N ILE A 26 0.51 5.26 -0.66
CA ILE A 26 1.79 5.64 -0.06
C ILE A 26 2.36 4.42 0.64
N SER A 27 3.60 4.05 0.30
CA SER A 27 4.32 2.97 1.00
C SER A 27 5.36 3.53 1.96
N MET A 28 5.15 3.31 3.26
CA MET A 28 6.09 3.72 4.31
C MET A 28 6.71 2.49 4.96
N TRP A 29 7.88 2.66 5.57
CA TRP A 29 8.58 1.59 6.30
C TRP A 29 7.77 0.95 7.44
N HIS A 30 6.77 1.66 7.99
CA HIS A 30 5.97 1.18 9.12
C HIS A 30 4.58 0.67 8.69
N GLY A 31 4.18 0.86 7.44
CA GLY A 31 2.85 0.49 6.94
C GLY A 31 2.55 1.16 5.60
N ASP A 32 1.51 0.67 4.91
CA ASP A 32 0.99 1.30 3.70
C ASP A 32 -0.23 2.15 4.06
N ILE A 33 -0.27 3.39 3.56
CA ILE A 33 -1.47 4.23 3.60
C ILE A 33 -2.12 4.17 2.22
N VAL A 34 -3.38 3.75 2.19
CA VAL A 34 -4.17 3.66 0.96
C VAL A 34 -5.28 4.69 1.00
N VAL A 35 -5.32 5.54 -0.02
CA VAL A 35 -6.33 6.58 -0.16
C VAL A 35 -7.21 6.23 -1.35
N ILE A 36 -8.53 6.16 -1.11
CA ILE A 36 -9.51 5.82 -2.13
C ILE A 36 -10.50 6.97 -2.25
N MET A 37 -10.61 7.54 -3.46
CA MET A 37 -11.61 8.56 -3.78
C MET A 37 -12.75 7.95 -4.59
N ASP A 38 -13.98 8.05 -4.09
CA ASP A 38 -15.18 7.62 -4.83
C ASP A 38 -15.65 8.70 -5.84
N GLY A 39 -16.33 8.28 -6.91
CA GLY A 39 -16.84 9.16 -7.97
C GLY A 39 -17.78 10.27 -7.47
N THR A 40 -18.52 10.02 -6.39
CA THR A 40 -19.38 11.03 -5.75
C THR A 40 -18.58 12.11 -5.01
N GLN A 41 -17.43 11.76 -4.44
CA GLN A 41 -16.54 12.64 -3.69
C GLN A 41 -15.77 13.57 -4.63
N ALA A 42 -15.21 13.01 -5.72
CA ALA A 42 -14.55 13.80 -6.75
C ALA A 42 -15.50 14.80 -7.42
N ARG A 43 -16.75 14.38 -7.69
CA ARG A 43 -17.78 15.27 -8.26
C ARG A 43 -18.15 16.40 -7.30
N SER A 44 -18.28 16.11 -6.00
CA SER A 44 -18.52 17.12 -4.97
C SER A 44 -17.38 18.17 -4.89
N LEU A 45 -16.12 17.75 -5.05
CA LEU A 45 -14.98 18.69 -5.14
C LEU A 45 -15.08 19.57 -6.40
N MET A 46 -15.42 19.00 -7.56
CA MET A 46 -15.55 19.74 -8.82
C MET A 46 -16.75 20.70 -8.85
N GLU A 47 -17.83 20.39 -8.12
CA GLU A 47 -19.02 21.25 -7.99
C GLU A 47 -18.84 22.38 -6.95
N GLY A 48 -17.65 22.50 -6.34
CA GLY A 48 -17.29 23.60 -5.43
C GLY A 48 -17.68 23.37 -3.97
N SER A 49 -17.89 22.11 -3.56
CA SER A 49 -18.13 21.78 -2.15
C SER A 49 -16.82 21.82 -1.36
N ASP A 50 -16.81 22.59 -0.27
CA ASP A 50 -15.67 22.74 0.65
C ASP A 50 -15.39 21.51 1.52
N LEU A 51 -16.34 20.55 1.61
CA LEU A 51 -16.18 19.36 2.46
C LEU A 51 -16.41 18.08 1.66
N VAL A 52 -15.37 17.25 1.61
CA VAL A 52 -15.41 15.93 1.00
C VAL A 52 -14.90 14.87 1.98
N ARG A 53 -15.69 13.81 2.11
CA ARG A 53 -15.40 12.67 3.00
C ARG A 53 -14.52 11.67 2.26
N ILE A 54 -13.24 11.61 2.61
CA ILE A 54 -12.28 10.66 2.03
C ILE A 54 -12.11 9.46 2.96
N MET A 55 -11.90 8.27 2.39
CA MET A 55 -11.61 7.05 3.14
C MET A 55 -10.11 6.78 3.12
N VAL A 56 -9.50 6.73 4.30
CA VAL A 56 -8.08 6.46 4.49
C VAL A 56 -7.94 5.11 5.21
N TYR A 57 -7.21 4.19 4.61
CA TYR A 57 -6.88 2.91 5.22
C TYR A 57 -5.41 2.88 5.61
N ASP A 58 -5.14 2.53 6.85
CA ASP A 58 -3.81 2.16 7.34
C ASP A 58 -3.68 0.64 7.32
N LEU A 59 -2.67 0.14 6.61
CA LEU A 59 -2.33 -1.28 6.54
C LEU A 59 -1.02 -1.52 7.31
N PRO A 60 -1.08 -1.60 8.65
CA PRO A 60 0.12 -1.81 9.46
C PRO A 60 0.63 -3.24 9.30
N GLY A 61 1.96 -3.39 9.26
CA GLY A 61 2.61 -4.70 9.35
C GLY A 61 2.65 -5.53 8.07
N ILE A 62 2.35 -4.95 6.89
CA ILE A 62 2.56 -5.65 5.60
C ILE A 62 4.03 -6.11 5.41
N HIS A 63 4.97 -5.37 6.01
CA HIS A 63 6.40 -5.66 6.01
C HIS A 63 6.79 -6.94 6.75
N LEU A 64 5.91 -7.51 7.59
CA LEU A 64 6.16 -8.80 8.23
C LEU A 64 6.33 -9.93 7.22
N VAL A 65 5.71 -9.80 6.04
CA VAL A 65 5.89 -10.72 4.93
C VAL A 65 7.38 -10.83 4.57
N TRP A 66 8.11 -9.71 4.54
CA TRP A 66 9.54 -9.70 4.21
C TRP A 66 10.38 -10.39 5.28
N GLY A 67 10.00 -10.23 6.55
CA GLY A 67 10.58 -10.99 7.66
C GLY A 67 10.38 -12.51 7.48
N GLY A 68 9.18 -12.93 7.08
CA GLY A 68 8.86 -14.32 6.77
C GLY A 68 9.69 -14.89 5.63
N TRP A 69 9.81 -14.16 4.50
CA TRP A 69 10.66 -14.57 3.37
C TRP A 69 12.13 -14.68 3.77
N THR A 70 12.64 -13.71 4.55
CA THR A 70 14.03 -13.72 5.03
C THR A 70 14.29 -14.93 5.93
N LEU A 71 13.37 -15.25 6.84
CA LEU A 71 13.46 -16.43 7.69
C LEU A 71 13.48 -17.72 6.85
N MET A 72 12.62 -17.82 5.83
CA MET A 72 12.60 -18.97 4.93
C MET A 72 13.89 -19.13 4.12
N LEU A 73 14.47 -18.03 3.63
CA LEU A 73 15.75 -18.04 2.93
C LEU A 73 16.90 -18.47 3.86
N LEU A 74 16.94 -17.95 5.09
CA LEU A 74 17.94 -18.34 6.09
C LEU A 74 17.81 -19.81 6.51
N ALA A 75 16.58 -20.30 6.71
CA ALA A 75 16.32 -21.70 6.98
C ALA A 75 16.77 -22.59 5.81
N SER A 76 16.48 -22.18 4.57
CA SER A 76 16.90 -22.91 3.37
C SER A 76 18.42 -22.94 3.24
N LEU A 77 19.09 -21.81 3.49
CA LEU A 77 20.55 -21.71 3.47
C LEU A 77 21.20 -22.58 4.55
N THR A 78 20.68 -22.58 5.77
CA THR A 78 21.21 -23.42 6.87
C THR A 78 21.04 -24.91 6.58
N ILE A 79 19.92 -25.32 5.98
CA ILE A 79 19.73 -26.70 5.52
C ILE A 79 20.74 -27.06 4.42
N TRP A 80 20.97 -26.15 3.48
CA TRP A 80 21.90 -26.34 2.37
C TRP A 80 23.35 -26.50 2.86
N LEU A 81 23.81 -25.59 3.72
CA LEU A 81 25.16 -25.65 4.33
C LEU A 81 25.37 -26.93 5.15
N ARG A 82 24.34 -27.41 5.85
CA ARG A 82 24.41 -28.66 6.63
C ARG A 82 24.48 -29.91 5.75
N ARG A 83 24.13 -29.82 4.46
CA ARG A 83 24.09 -30.96 3.53
C ARG A 83 25.46 -31.26 2.90
N GLU A 84 26.48 -30.43 3.13
CA GLU A 84 27.78 -30.54 2.47
C GLU A 84 28.73 -31.63 3.02
N ASP A 85 28.37 -32.39 4.07
CA ASP A 85 29.19 -33.53 4.56
C ASP A 85 28.52 -34.91 4.34
N PRO A 86 28.75 -35.55 3.19
CA PRO A 86 28.60 -36.99 3.02
C PRO A 86 29.94 -37.75 2.88
N THR A 87 31.09 -37.11 3.07
CA THR A 87 32.42 -37.75 3.01
C THR A 87 33.38 -37.22 4.08
N ASP A 88 33.19 -37.69 5.31
CA ASP A 88 34.24 -37.99 6.29
C ASP A 88 33.94 -39.39 6.87
#